data_AF-X1DAG6-F1
#
_entry.id   AF-X1DAG6-F1
#
_cell.length_a   1.000
_cell.length_b   1.000
_cell.length_c   1.000
_cell.angle_alpha   90.00
_cell.angle_beta   90.00
_cell.angle_gamma   90.00
#
_symmetry.space_group_name_H-M   'P 1'
#
loop_
_entity.id
_entity.type
_entity.pdbx_description
1 polymer ?
#
loop_
_entity_poly.entity_id
_entity_poly.type
_entity_poly.pdbx_seq_one_letter_code
_entity_poly.pdbx_strand_id
1 'polypeptide(L)'
;PTLVQLEDSLLDLVVASTKEAIVMVEAGAQEASEDIVAQAIKFGHEANQDIIKLQEQLRQVCGKPKIEAPISEVSPEIVSAISSIVNGKLTQALSQAEKPQREQALSALKEEMVESLGESFSEEDILSAFETKVRVEIRANILEKGLRVSGRNLTEVRPLGCEIGLLPRTHGSGLFTRGRTQVLTITTLGPIKKEQQLDGLGIEESKRFIHH
;
A
#
# COMPACT_ATOMS: atom_id res chain seq x y z
N PRO A 1 11.49 -3.62 23.82
CA PRO A 1 10.91 -4.30 25.01
C PRO A 1 11.28 -5.78 24.95
N THR A 2 11.45 -6.44 26.09
CA THR A 2 11.55 -7.91 26.11
C THR A 2 10.17 -8.53 25.87
N LEU A 3 10.12 -9.83 25.56
CA LEU A 3 8.84 -10.53 25.34
C LEU A 3 7.93 -10.47 26.56
N VAL A 4 8.49 -10.60 27.76
CA VAL A 4 7.75 -10.47 29.03
C VAL A 4 7.21 -9.05 29.22
N GLN A 5 7.96 -8.01 28.82
CA GLN A 5 7.48 -6.62 28.91
C GLN A 5 6.34 -6.32 27.92
N LEU A 6 6.23 -7.07 26.83
CA LEU A 6 5.15 -6.89 25.86
C LEU A 6 3.80 -7.38 26.39
N GLU A 7 3.77 -8.34 27.31
CA GLU A 7 2.52 -8.86 27.90
C GLU A 7 1.71 -7.77 28.61
N ASP A 8 2.40 -6.82 29.25
CA ASP A 8 1.80 -5.68 29.94
C ASP A 8 1.77 -4.40 29.08
N SER A 9 2.14 -4.49 27.79
CA SER A 9 2.19 -3.32 26.90
C SER A 9 0.85 -3.04 26.23
N LEU A 10 0.44 -1.77 26.22
CA LEU A 10 -0.72 -1.30 25.46
C LEU A 10 -0.46 -1.24 23.94
N LEU A 11 0.81 -1.25 23.54
CA LEU A 11 1.24 -1.06 22.15
C LEU A 11 2.46 -1.94 21.84
N ASP A 12 2.36 -2.72 20.78
CA ASP A 12 3.47 -3.35 20.10
C ASP A 12 3.63 -2.69 18.73
N LEU A 13 4.78 -2.08 18.49
CA LEU A 13 5.00 -1.19 17.35
C LEU A 13 6.39 -1.41 16.78
N VAL A 14 6.45 -1.68 15.48
CA VAL A 14 7.67 -1.75 14.69
C VAL A 14 7.71 -0.55 13.76
N VAL A 15 8.80 0.23 13.83
CA VAL A 15 9.04 1.40 12.97
C VAL A 15 10.34 1.18 12.21
N ALA A 16 10.27 1.21 10.88
CA ALA A 16 11.47 1.30 10.04
C ALA A 16 11.58 2.70 9.43
N SER A 17 12.79 3.23 9.40
CA SER A 17 13.05 4.58 8.92
C SER A 17 14.42 4.74 8.29
N THR A 18 14.54 5.73 7.40
CA THR A 18 15.83 6.30 7.00
C THR A 18 16.24 7.40 7.99
N LYS A 19 17.32 8.12 7.67
CA LYS A 19 17.75 9.29 8.43
C LYS A 19 16.74 10.45 8.34
N GLU A 20 16.00 10.52 7.25
CA GLU A 20 15.11 11.65 6.92
C GLU A 20 13.64 11.34 7.15
N ALA A 21 13.23 10.07 7.02
CA ALA A 21 11.81 9.73 6.98
C ALA A 21 11.50 8.35 7.54
N ILE A 22 10.28 8.21 8.05
CA ILE A 22 9.65 6.94 8.38
C ILE A 22 9.17 6.29 7.07
N VAL A 23 9.49 5.01 6.88
CA VAL A 23 9.15 4.27 5.66
C VAL A 23 8.14 3.15 5.87
N MET A 24 8.09 2.57 7.08
CA MET A 24 7.16 1.49 7.41
C MET A 24 6.78 1.55 8.89
N VAL A 25 5.51 1.25 9.15
CA VAL A 25 4.92 1.11 10.48
C VAL A 25 4.05 -0.15 10.47
N GLU A 26 4.27 -1.03 11.45
CA GLU A 26 3.43 -2.19 11.74
C GLU A 26 3.11 -2.18 13.24
N ALA A 27 1.85 -2.30 13.62
CA ALA A 27 1.45 -2.15 15.03
C ALA A 27 0.26 -3.02 15.43
N GLY A 28 0.33 -3.55 16.65
CA GLY A 28 -0.80 -4.09 17.40
C GLY A 28 -1.04 -3.23 18.65
N ALA A 29 -2.29 -2.88 18.95
CA ALA A 29 -2.61 -2.00 20.07
C ALA A 29 -3.85 -2.47 20.84
N GLN A 30 -3.84 -2.26 22.15
CA GLN A 30 -5.00 -2.47 23.04
C GLN A 30 -5.75 -1.14 23.22
N GLU A 31 -6.53 -0.75 22.22
CA GLU A 31 -7.34 0.49 22.23
C GLU A 31 -6.53 1.77 22.58
N ALA A 32 -5.25 1.81 22.19
CA ALA A 32 -4.40 2.99 22.41
C ALA A 32 -4.89 4.20 21.59
N SER A 33 -4.85 5.39 22.19
CA SER A 33 -5.23 6.63 21.50
C SER A 33 -4.29 6.97 20.34
N GLU A 34 -4.80 7.69 19.34
CA GLU A 34 -4.03 8.14 18.19
C GLU A 34 -2.82 8.98 18.59
N ASP A 35 -2.95 9.81 19.63
CA ASP A 35 -1.85 10.63 20.16
C ASP A 35 -0.70 9.78 20.70
N ILE A 36 -1.01 8.70 21.43
CA ILE A 36 -0.01 7.75 21.94
C ILE A 36 0.68 7.06 20.77
N VAL A 37 -0.07 6.59 19.77
CA VAL A 37 0.50 5.90 18.61
C VAL A 37 1.41 6.83 17.81
N ALA A 38 0.99 8.08 17.56
CA ALA A 38 1.80 9.07 16.85
C ALA A 38 3.10 9.40 17.59
N GLN A 39 3.03 9.56 18.92
CA GLN A 39 4.21 9.78 19.77
C GLN A 39 5.16 8.57 19.74
N ALA A 40 4.62 7.36 19.83
CA ALA A 40 5.42 6.14 19.79
C ALA A 40 6.13 5.95 18.44
N ILE A 41 5.47 6.28 17.33
CA ILE A 41 6.10 6.26 15.99
C ILE A 41 7.28 7.23 15.93
N LYS A 42 7.09 8.46 16.43
CA LYS A 42 8.17 9.46 16.47
C LYS A 42 9.32 9.00 17.35
N PHE A 43 9.02 8.47 18.53
CA PHE A 43 10.02 7.92 19.46
C PHE A 43 10.83 6.78 18.82
N GLY A 44 10.16 5.86 18.12
CA GLY A 44 10.84 4.78 17.38
C GLY A 44 11.76 5.32 16.27
N HIS A 45 11.32 6.33 15.52
CA HIS A 45 12.15 6.98 14.50
C HIS A 45 13.39 7.67 15.09
N GLU A 46 13.25 8.35 16.23
CA GLU A 46 14.36 8.98 16.95
C GLU A 46 15.36 7.93 17.45
N ALA A 47 14.88 6.83 18.05
CA ALA A 47 15.73 5.73 18.50
C ALA A 47 16.50 5.06 17.35
N ASN A 48 15.90 4.95 16.16
CA ASN A 48 16.56 4.39 14.98
C ASN A 48 17.78 5.21 14.52
N GLN A 49 17.87 6.51 14.84
CA GLN A 49 18.94 7.38 14.35
C GLN A 49 20.33 6.93 14.80
N ASP A 50 20.46 6.43 16.03
CA ASP A 50 21.73 5.93 16.55
C ASP A 50 22.17 4.64 15.83
N ILE A 51 21.22 3.76 15.51
CA ILE A 51 21.47 2.54 14.75
C ILE A 51 21.89 2.87 13.32
N ILE A 52 21.19 3.81 12.66
CA ILE A 52 21.51 4.26 11.30
C ILE A 52 22.92 4.86 11.27
N LYS A 53 23.25 5.73 12.24
CA LYS A 53 24.59 6.31 12.36
C LYS A 53 25.67 5.26 12.52
N LEU A 54 25.43 4.22 13.33
CA LEU A 54 26.36 3.10 13.48
C LEU A 54 26.54 2.33 12.16
N GLN A 55 25.46 2.07 11.42
CA GLN A 55 25.54 1.43 10.10
C GLN A 55 26.34 2.27 9.09
N GLU A 56 26.17 3.60 9.10
CA GLU A 56 26.96 4.52 8.28
C GLU A 56 28.45 4.48 8.64
N GLN A 57 28.78 4.46 9.94
CA GLN A 57 30.15 4.34 10.42
C GLN A 57 30.79 3.02 10.01
N LEU A 58 30.08 1.89 10.17
CA LEU A 58 30.55 0.58 9.72
C LEU A 58 30.79 0.56 8.20
N ARG A 59 29.89 1.17 7.43
CA ARG A 59 30.07 1.31 5.97
C ARG A 59 31.32 2.13 5.63
N GLN A 60 31.67 3.15 6.42
CA GLN A 60 32.91 3.92 6.20
C GLN A 60 34.17 3.09 6.49
N VAL A 61 34.14 2.25 7.52
CA VAL A 61 35.31 1.44 7.94
C VAL A 61 35.53 0.24 7.02
N CYS A 62 34.47 -0.48 6.65
CA CYS A 62 34.58 -1.76 5.93
C CYS A 62 33.51 -1.99 4.85
N GLY A 63 32.85 -0.93 4.38
CA GLY A 63 31.84 -1.03 3.34
C GLY A 63 32.41 -1.43 1.99
N LYS A 64 31.65 -2.23 1.24
CA LYS A 64 31.96 -2.54 -0.16
C LYS A 64 31.68 -1.32 -1.05
N PRO A 65 32.40 -1.17 -2.19
CA PRO A 65 32.06 -0.18 -3.20
C PRO A 65 30.60 -0.32 -3.64
N LYS A 66 29.90 0.81 -3.79
CA LYS A 66 28.54 0.80 -4.35
C LYS A 66 28.62 0.36 -5.81
N ILE A 67 27.75 -0.57 -6.20
CA ILE A 67 27.56 -0.92 -7.60
C ILE A 67 26.75 0.21 -8.23
N GLU A 68 27.28 0.82 -9.28
CA GLU A 68 26.53 1.78 -10.09
C GLU A 68 25.49 1.00 -10.90
N ALA A 69 24.21 1.23 -10.58
CA ALA A 69 23.12 0.75 -11.42
C ALA A 69 22.82 1.83 -12.46
N PRO A 70 22.66 1.47 -13.75
CA PRO A 70 22.23 2.43 -14.75
C PRO A 70 20.86 2.97 -14.35
N ILE A 71 20.74 4.29 -14.25
CA ILE A 71 19.45 4.94 -14.05
C ILE A 71 18.75 4.94 -15.41
N SER A 72 17.65 4.20 -15.53
CA SER A 72 16.79 4.33 -16.70
C SER A 72 15.98 5.62 -16.55
N GLU A 73 16.54 6.72 -17.02
CA GLU A 73 15.80 7.97 -17.14
C GLU A 73 14.96 7.92 -18.41
N VAL A 74 13.65 8.05 -18.26
CA VAL A 74 12.75 8.20 -19.40
C VAL A 74 13.15 9.45 -20.17
N SER A 75 13.47 9.32 -21.46
CA SER A 75 13.92 10.46 -22.25
C SER A 75 12.83 11.55 -22.32
N PRO A 76 13.21 12.84 -22.28
CA PRO A 76 12.24 13.94 -22.44
C PRO A 76 11.45 13.85 -23.76
N GLU A 77 12.04 13.23 -24.78
CA GLU A 77 11.44 13.00 -26.09
C GLU A 77 10.23 12.06 -25.99
N ILE A 78 10.36 10.93 -25.27
CA ILE A 78 9.25 9.99 -25.02
C ILE A 78 8.13 10.70 -24.24
N VAL A 79 8.49 11.47 -23.21
CA VAL A 79 7.50 12.19 -22.39
C VAL A 79 6.71 13.19 -23.23
N SER A 80 7.38 13.90 -24.13
CA SER A 80 6.75 14.87 -25.05
C SER A 80 5.87 14.17 -26.08
N ALA A 81 6.35 13.09 -26.67
CA ALA A 81 5.62 12.29 -27.64
C ALA A 81 4.33 11.71 -27.03
N ILE A 82 4.42 11.07 -25.87
CA ILE A 82 3.27 10.55 -25.13
C ILE A 82 2.30 11.68 -24.77
N SER A 83 2.82 12.79 -24.24
CA SER A 83 1.97 13.93 -23.85
C SER A 83 1.17 14.48 -25.03
N SER A 84 1.72 14.44 -26.24
CA SER A 84 1.03 14.91 -27.45
C SER A 84 -0.14 14.01 -27.84
N ILE A 85 0.01 12.68 -27.72
CA ILE A 85 -1.05 11.74 -28.12
C ILE A 85 -2.14 11.61 -27.04
N VAL A 86 -1.76 11.65 -25.75
CA VAL A 86 -2.70 11.47 -24.63
C VAL A 86 -3.39 12.75 -24.18
N ASN A 87 -3.04 13.91 -24.76
CA ASN A 87 -3.57 15.20 -24.35
C ASN A 87 -5.10 15.22 -24.41
N GLY A 88 -5.75 15.56 -23.30
CA GLY A 88 -7.22 15.53 -23.14
C GLY A 88 -7.81 14.11 -23.01
N LYS A 89 -7.32 13.12 -23.79
CA LYS A 89 -7.81 11.73 -23.73
C LYS A 89 -7.56 11.08 -22.37
N LEU A 90 -6.38 11.33 -21.77
CA LEU A 90 -6.04 10.78 -20.46
C LEU A 90 -6.98 11.30 -19.36
N THR A 91 -7.27 12.60 -19.36
CA THR A 91 -8.20 13.19 -18.38
C THR A 91 -9.62 12.63 -18.56
N GLN A 92 -10.07 12.41 -19.80
CA GLN A 92 -11.34 11.77 -20.09
C GLN A 92 -11.38 10.29 -19.69
N ALA A 93 -10.28 9.56 -19.87
CA ALA A 93 -10.17 8.18 -19.41
C ALA A 93 -10.23 8.12 -17.88
N LEU A 94 -9.50 9.00 -17.19
CA LEU A 94 -9.46 9.04 -15.72
C LEU A 94 -10.76 9.55 -15.08
N SER A 95 -11.58 10.33 -15.80
CA SER A 95 -12.88 10.79 -15.30
C SER A 95 -13.97 9.70 -15.31
N GLN A 96 -13.71 8.53 -15.91
CA GLN A 96 -14.63 7.40 -15.87
C GLN A 96 -14.80 6.89 -14.43
N ALA A 97 -16.02 7.01 -13.90
CA ALA A 97 -16.35 6.61 -12.53
C ALA A 97 -16.20 5.10 -12.33
N GLU A 98 -16.65 4.31 -13.31
CA GLU A 98 -16.61 2.85 -13.27
C GLU A 98 -15.21 2.33 -13.63
N LYS A 99 -14.61 1.55 -12.72
CA LYS A 99 -13.27 0.97 -12.89
C LYS A 99 -13.08 0.19 -14.21
N PRO A 100 -14.02 -0.65 -14.72
CA PRO A 100 -13.82 -1.43 -15.94
C PRO A 100 -13.77 -0.53 -17.17
N GLN A 101 -14.62 0.52 -17.21
CA GLN A 101 -14.60 1.51 -18.28
C GLN A 101 -13.28 2.30 -18.26
N ARG A 102 -12.80 2.66 -17.07
CA ARG A 102 -11.50 3.32 -16.90
C ARG A 102 -10.34 2.43 -17.34
N GLU A 103 -10.33 1.17 -16.93
CA GLU A 103 -9.29 0.20 -17.31
C GLU A 103 -9.30 -0.02 -18.82
N GLN A 104 -10.47 -0.18 -19.43
CA GLN A 104 -10.60 -0.31 -20.88
C GLN A 104 -10.08 0.94 -21.62
N ALA A 105 -10.44 2.14 -21.15
CA ALA A 105 -9.98 3.39 -21.77
C ALA A 105 -8.46 3.58 -21.63
N LEU A 106 -7.89 3.25 -20.46
CA LEU A 106 -6.44 3.30 -20.24
C LEU A 106 -5.71 2.25 -21.07
N SER A 107 -6.25 1.04 -21.22
CA SER A 107 -5.67 0.00 -22.09
C SER A 107 -5.71 0.41 -23.56
N ALA A 108 -6.81 0.97 -24.04
CA ALA A 108 -6.90 1.48 -25.42
C ALA A 108 -5.86 2.59 -25.68
N LEU A 109 -5.62 3.48 -24.69
CA LEU A 109 -4.57 4.48 -24.80
C LEU A 109 -3.17 3.86 -24.81
N LYS A 110 -2.93 2.80 -24.01
CA LYS A 110 -1.65 2.07 -24.04
C LYS A 110 -1.41 1.45 -25.41
N GLU A 111 -2.41 0.79 -25.98
CA GLU A 111 -2.35 0.19 -27.32
C GLU A 111 -2.04 1.25 -28.39
N GLU A 112 -2.75 2.38 -28.36
CA GLU A 112 -2.50 3.51 -29.27
C GLU A 112 -1.07 4.07 -29.13
N MET A 113 -0.53 4.14 -27.90
CA MET A 113 0.85 4.63 -27.67
C MET A 113 1.88 3.67 -28.25
N VAL A 114 1.71 2.37 -27.99
CA VAL A 114 2.67 1.35 -28.45
C VAL A 114 2.64 1.26 -29.98
N GLU A 115 1.46 1.33 -30.60
CA GLU A 115 1.33 1.37 -32.06
C GLU A 115 1.97 2.61 -32.68
N SER A 116 1.77 3.80 -32.08
CA SER A 116 2.26 5.06 -32.65
C SER A 116 3.75 5.31 -32.41
N LEU A 117 4.32 4.79 -31.31
CA LEU A 117 5.68 5.11 -30.86
C LEU A 117 6.64 3.91 -30.92
N GLY A 118 6.15 2.70 -31.20
CA GLY A 118 6.93 1.46 -31.15
C GLY A 118 8.08 1.38 -32.17
N GLU A 119 8.06 2.20 -33.23
CA GLU A 119 9.19 2.31 -34.17
C GLU A 119 10.34 3.17 -33.61
N SER A 120 10.02 4.10 -32.70
CA SER A 120 10.97 5.09 -32.17
C SER A 120 11.49 4.72 -30.78
N PHE A 121 10.69 4.00 -29.99
CA PHE A 121 10.99 3.70 -28.59
C PHE A 121 10.60 2.27 -28.22
N SER A 122 11.26 1.73 -27.19
CA SER A 122 10.91 0.40 -26.69
C SER A 122 9.53 0.41 -26.02
N GLU A 123 8.81 -0.70 -26.10
CA GLU A 123 7.50 -0.85 -25.44
C GLU A 123 7.60 -0.62 -23.92
N GLU A 124 8.68 -1.10 -23.29
CA GLU A 124 8.93 -0.92 -21.85
C GLU A 124 9.04 0.57 -21.47
N ASP A 125 9.79 1.35 -22.26
CA ASP A 125 9.96 2.79 -22.01
C ASP A 125 8.64 3.55 -22.23
N ILE A 126 7.88 3.19 -23.27
CA ILE A 126 6.57 3.78 -23.56
C ILE A 126 5.61 3.53 -22.39
N LEU A 127 5.50 2.30 -21.92
CA LEU A 127 4.61 1.92 -20.82
C LEU A 127 5.03 2.58 -19.50
N SER A 128 6.32 2.58 -19.18
CA SER A 128 6.87 3.23 -17.98
C SER A 128 6.59 4.75 -17.97
N ALA A 129 6.81 5.41 -19.11
CA ALA A 129 6.55 6.83 -19.28
C ALA A 129 5.05 7.16 -19.21
N PHE A 130 4.20 6.32 -19.82
CA PHE A 130 2.75 6.47 -19.74
C PHE A 130 2.24 6.30 -18.31
N GLU A 131 2.72 5.29 -17.57
CA GLU A 131 2.36 5.12 -16.15
C GLU A 131 2.80 6.31 -15.29
N THR A 132 3.98 6.85 -15.56
CA THR A 132 4.46 8.07 -14.90
C THR A 132 3.51 9.24 -15.17
N LYS A 133 3.07 9.43 -16.42
CA LYS A 133 2.11 10.47 -16.80
C LYS A 133 0.76 10.29 -16.10
N VAL A 134 0.24 9.05 -16.05
CA VAL A 134 -1.00 8.71 -15.33
C VAL A 134 -0.89 9.07 -13.85
N ARG A 135 0.23 8.74 -13.20
CA ARG A 135 0.48 9.08 -11.78
C ARG A 135 0.49 10.59 -11.56
N VAL A 136 1.16 11.35 -12.44
CA VAL A 136 1.20 12.82 -12.38
C VAL A 136 -0.21 13.42 -12.51
N GLU A 137 -0.99 12.98 -13.49
CA GLU A 137 -2.35 13.47 -13.73
C GLU A 137 -3.30 13.16 -12.57
N ILE A 138 -3.24 11.94 -12.01
CA ILE A 138 -4.03 11.57 -10.84
C ILE A 138 -3.67 12.46 -9.64
N ARG A 139 -2.38 12.69 -9.41
CA ARG A 139 -1.89 13.50 -8.31
C ARG A 139 -2.29 14.97 -8.47
N ALA A 140 -2.21 15.53 -9.68
CA ALA A 140 -2.67 16.88 -9.98
C ALA A 140 -4.18 17.03 -9.71
N ASN A 141 -5.01 16.07 -10.16
CA ASN A 141 -6.45 16.09 -9.90
C ASN A 141 -6.80 16.07 -8.40
N ILE A 142 -6.05 15.29 -7.59
CA ILE A 142 -6.24 15.26 -6.14
C ILE A 142 -5.84 16.59 -5.49
N LEU A 143 -4.70 17.16 -5.86
CA LEU A 143 -4.15 18.37 -5.24
C LEU A 143 -4.90 19.65 -5.66
N GLU A 144 -5.28 19.76 -6.93
CA GLU A 144 -5.87 20.98 -7.50
C GLU A 144 -7.39 20.98 -7.43
N LYS A 145 -8.03 19.82 -7.65
CA LYS A 145 -9.50 19.70 -7.73
C LYS A 145 -10.10 19.05 -6.49
N GLY A 146 -9.30 18.45 -5.61
CA GLY A 146 -9.80 17.72 -4.43
C GLY A 146 -10.58 16.44 -4.76
N LEU A 147 -10.44 15.94 -5.99
CA LEU A 147 -11.21 14.81 -6.50
C LEU A 147 -10.32 13.58 -6.67
N ARG A 148 -10.80 12.43 -6.19
CA ARG A 148 -10.17 11.13 -6.42
C ARG A 148 -10.51 10.62 -7.82
N VAL A 149 -9.77 9.61 -8.28
CA VAL A 149 -9.96 8.96 -9.60
C VAL A 149 -11.39 8.43 -9.81
N SER A 150 -12.14 8.13 -8.75
CA SER A 150 -13.53 7.70 -8.85
C SER A 150 -14.55 8.84 -8.73
N GLY A 151 -14.13 10.10 -8.85
CA GLY A 151 -14.96 11.30 -8.65
C GLY A 151 -15.34 11.61 -7.20
N ARG A 152 -14.89 10.80 -6.24
CA ARG A 152 -15.19 11.00 -4.81
C ARG A 152 -14.39 12.14 -4.20
N ASN A 153 -14.96 12.79 -3.21
CA ASN A 153 -14.24 13.75 -2.37
C ASN A 153 -13.17 13.06 -1.51
N LEU A 154 -12.24 13.84 -0.94
CA LEU A 154 -11.13 13.35 -0.13
C LEU A 154 -11.60 12.59 1.14
N THR A 155 -12.69 13.04 1.74
CA THR A 155 -13.27 12.48 2.98
C THR A 155 -14.39 11.47 2.73
N GLU A 156 -14.82 11.31 1.48
CA GLU A 156 -15.98 10.48 1.15
C GLU A 156 -15.64 8.98 1.19
N VAL A 157 -16.36 8.27 2.04
CA VAL A 157 -16.32 6.81 2.15
C VAL A 157 -17.23 6.20 1.08
N ARG A 158 -16.80 5.07 0.49
CA ARG A 158 -17.61 4.33 -0.49
C ARG A 158 -18.89 3.78 0.16
N PRO A 159 -19.96 3.50 -0.61
CA PRO A 159 -21.17 2.89 -0.10
C PRO A 159 -20.88 1.64 0.75
N LEU A 160 -21.55 1.54 1.89
CA LEU A 160 -21.39 0.46 2.86
C LEU A 160 -22.62 -0.46 2.80
N GLY A 161 -22.38 -1.76 2.91
CA GLY A 161 -23.42 -2.78 3.08
C GLY A 161 -22.95 -3.80 4.09
N CYS A 162 -23.84 -4.19 4.99
CA CYS A 162 -23.57 -5.16 6.05
C CYS A 162 -24.75 -6.13 6.14
N GLU A 163 -24.45 -7.42 6.03
CA GLU A 163 -25.42 -8.50 6.21
C GLU A 163 -24.84 -9.54 7.17
N ILE A 164 -25.70 -10.17 7.98
CA ILE A 164 -25.33 -11.20 8.94
C ILE A 164 -26.18 -12.45 8.74
N GLY A 165 -25.65 -13.62 9.10
CA GLY A 165 -26.40 -14.88 9.05
C GLY A 165 -26.70 -15.38 7.64
N LEU A 166 -25.86 -15.05 6.65
CA LEU A 166 -26.05 -15.48 5.24
C LEU A 166 -25.97 -16.99 5.07
N LEU A 167 -25.08 -17.65 5.83
CA LEU A 167 -24.82 -19.07 5.70
C LEU A 167 -25.59 -19.87 6.75
N PRO A 168 -26.45 -20.82 6.36
CA PRO A 168 -27.41 -21.45 7.28
C PRO A 168 -26.79 -22.44 8.28
N ARG A 169 -25.52 -22.83 8.10
CA ARG A 169 -24.86 -23.88 8.90
C ARG A 169 -23.61 -23.42 9.67
N THR A 170 -23.14 -22.19 9.44
CA THR A 170 -21.96 -21.70 10.17
C THR A 170 -22.37 -21.20 11.56
N HIS A 171 -21.43 -21.16 12.51
CA HIS A 171 -21.73 -20.57 13.83
C HIS A 171 -22.00 -19.06 13.71
N GLY A 172 -21.25 -18.38 12.85
CA GLY A 172 -21.50 -17.01 12.45
C GLY A 172 -21.11 -16.79 10.99
N SER A 173 -21.80 -15.88 10.32
CA SER A 173 -21.40 -15.38 9.00
C SER A 173 -21.75 -13.90 8.90
N GLY A 174 -20.89 -13.14 8.22
CA GLY A 174 -21.09 -11.73 7.95
C GLY A 174 -20.54 -11.36 6.58
N LEU A 175 -21.33 -10.63 5.79
CA LEU A 175 -20.91 -10.08 4.51
C LEU A 175 -20.77 -8.57 4.67
N PHE A 176 -19.54 -8.08 4.53
CA PHE A 176 -19.24 -6.66 4.53
C PHE A 176 -18.88 -6.22 3.11
N THR A 177 -19.55 -5.18 2.63
CA THR A 177 -19.28 -4.58 1.33
C THR A 177 -18.95 -3.10 1.51
N ARG A 178 -17.82 -2.66 0.94
CA ARG A 178 -17.40 -1.25 0.85
C ARG A 178 -17.07 -0.89 -0.59
N GLY A 179 -18.05 -0.34 -1.29
CA GLY A 179 -18.03 -0.15 -2.73
C GLY A 179 -17.87 -1.50 -3.45
N ARG A 180 -16.73 -1.70 -4.11
CA ARG A 180 -16.42 -2.96 -4.82
C ARG A 180 -15.60 -3.96 -4.02
N THR A 181 -15.17 -3.59 -2.82
CA THR A 181 -14.50 -4.51 -1.92
C THR A 181 -15.55 -5.24 -1.14
N GLN A 182 -15.56 -6.57 -1.22
CA GLN A 182 -16.50 -7.41 -0.49
C GLN A 182 -15.73 -8.48 0.27
N VAL A 183 -16.12 -8.71 1.52
CA VAL A 183 -15.52 -9.69 2.43
C VAL A 183 -16.63 -10.51 3.05
N LEU A 184 -16.58 -11.83 2.85
CA LEU A 184 -17.41 -12.80 3.56
C LEU A 184 -16.58 -13.39 4.70
N THR A 185 -16.94 -13.05 5.93
CA THR A 185 -16.30 -13.57 7.14
C THR A 185 -17.17 -14.68 7.74
N ILE A 186 -16.54 -15.77 8.15
CA ILE A 186 -17.20 -16.91 8.79
C ILE A 186 -16.55 -17.14 10.15
N THR A 187 -17.37 -17.23 11.19
CA THR A 187 -16.90 -17.57 12.53
C THR A 187 -17.19 -19.04 12.81
N THR A 188 -16.19 -19.74 13.33
CA THR A 188 -16.31 -21.13 13.80
C THR A 188 -15.87 -21.21 15.24
N LEU A 189 -16.73 -21.76 16.10
CA LEU A 189 -16.41 -22.02 17.50
C LEU A 189 -15.96 -23.48 17.66
N GLY A 190 -14.92 -23.69 18.44
CA GLY A 190 -14.38 -25.00 18.76
C GLY A 190 -13.99 -25.08 20.24
N PRO A 191 -13.85 -26.30 20.78
CA PRO A 191 -13.34 -26.47 22.14
C PRO A 191 -11.86 -26.07 22.21
N ILE A 192 -11.37 -25.70 23.41
CA ILE A 192 -9.96 -25.29 23.68
C ILE A 192 -8.94 -26.32 23.14
N LYS A 193 -9.27 -27.62 23.13
CA LYS A 193 -8.40 -28.65 22.53
C LYS A 193 -8.16 -28.51 21.02
N LYS A 194 -8.84 -27.58 20.34
CA LYS A 194 -8.68 -27.26 18.92
C LYS A 194 -7.88 -25.97 18.68
N GLU A 195 -7.34 -25.36 19.73
CA GLU A 195 -6.36 -24.27 19.59
C GLU A 195 -5.18 -24.74 18.74
N GLN A 196 -4.65 -23.81 17.93
CA GLN A 196 -3.53 -24.11 17.05
C GLN A 196 -2.27 -24.22 17.89
N GLN A 197 -1.61 -25.37 17.87
CA GLN A 197 -0.28 -25.52 18.45
C GLN A 197 0.75 -24.83 17.55
N LEU A 198 1.69 -24.12 18.16
CA LEU A 198 2.77 -23.43 17.48
C LEU A 198 4.09 -24.09 17.88
N ASP A 199 4.87 -24.49 16.87
CA ASP A 199 6.24 -24.98 17.04
C ASP A 199 7.18 -24.01 16.32
N GLY A 200 7.45 -22.89 16.99
CA GLY A 200 8.26 -21.80 16.46
C GLY A 200 9.38 -21.42 17.42
N LEU A 201 10.19 -20.43 17.03
CA LEU A 201 11.28 -19.91 17.88
C LEU A 201 10.82 -18.91 18.96
N GLY A 202 9.50 -18.65 19.03
CA GLY A 202 8.89 -17.70 19.97
C GLY A 202 8.49 -18.35 21.28
N ILE A 203 7.95 -17.53 22.21
CA ILE A 203 7.42 -18.00 23.50
C ILE A 203 5.98 -18.51 23.42
N GLU A 204 5.24 -18.16 22.35
CA GLU A 204 3.87 -18.62 22.16
C GLU A 204 3.85 -20.09 21.71
N GLU A 205 3.30 -20.96 22.55
CA GLU A 205 3.15 -22.39 22.24
C GLU A 205 1.79 -22.71 21.59
N SER A 206 0.81 -21.82 21.71
CA SER A 206 -0.52 -22.02 21.13
C SER A 206 -1.27 -20.73 20.80
N LYS A 207 -2.21 -20.82 19.85
CA LYS A 207 -3.10 -19.75 19.42
C LYS A 207 -4.56 -20.14 19.56
N ARG A 208 -5.27 -19.36 20.38
CA ARG A 208 -6.72 -19.51 20.58
C ARG A 208 -7.56 -18.81 19.52
N PHE A 209 -7.15 -17.62 19.12
CA PHE A 209 -7.81 -16.88 18.05
C PHE A 209 -7.06 -17.11 16.74
N ILE A 210 -7.81 -17.53 15.72
CA ILE A 210 -7.27 -17.86 14.41
C ILE A 210 -7.99 -16.99 13.38
N HIS A 211 -7.22 -16.17 12.68
CA HIS A 211 -7.66 -15.42 11.51
C HIS A 211 -6.87 -15.93 10.31
N HIS A 212 -7.56 -16.41 9.28
CA HIS A 212 -6.97 -16.98 8.06
C HIS A 212 -6.75 -15.91 6.99
#